data_AF-A0A924WGI9-F1
#
_entry.id   AF-A0A924WGI9-F1
#
_cell.length_a   1.000
_cell.length_b   1.000
_cell.length_c   1.000
_cell.angle_alpha   90.00
_cell.angle_beta   90.00
_cell.angle_gamma   90.00
#
_symmetry.space_group_name_H-M   'P 1'
#
loop_
_entity.id
_entity.type
_entity.pdbx_description
1 polymer ?
#
loop_
_entity_poly.entity_id
_entity_poly.type
_entity_poly.pdbx_seq_one_letter_code
_entity_poly.pdbx_strand_id
1 'polypeptide(L)'
;MQEDITTEFERIRPQLRSYILRMTASSADTDDIVQDTWIKASQNIASFQGNSSLKTWLFSIASNLAKDNLRLKKRWTEDANDICKQEALGNRAFFEEAMNIRKTSAQGNFEIKEHITFCFTCISKSLPLEQQVALLLKEVYAFKIKEIAEILSISEAMSKYYLHVGRSKMIELFDRRCAIINKEGICHQCTELNGIFNPKQNAQEELMKIEMARDAETKDKEALFDLRMKIVQSIDPFESGASDLQLHHLEHNRQVMEAHLERA
;
A
#
# COMPACT_ATOMS: atom_id res chain seq x y z
N MET A 1 24.49 -21.35 9.81
CA MET A 1 23.28 -21.44 8.95
C MET A 1 22.06 -20.83 9.64
N GLN A 2 21.71 -21.19 10.89
CA GLN A 2 20.59 -20.59 11.62
C GLN A 2 20.81 -19.09 11.98
N GLU A 3 21.99 -18.70 12.47
CA GLU A 3 22.31 -17.29 12.77
C GLU A 3 22.36 -16.40 11.52
N ASP A 4 22.72 -16.99 10.38
CA ASP A 4 22.82 -16.32 9.09
C ASP A 4 21.43 -15.96 8.54
N ILE A 5 20.48 -16.90 8.56
CA ILE A 5 19.10 -16.61 8.13
C ILE A 5 18.40 -15.61 9.07
N THR A 6 18.62 -15.67 10.39
CA THR A 6 18.01 -14.70 11.32
C THR A 6 18.45 -13.28 10.97
N THR A 7 19.76 -13.09 10.76
CA THR A 7 20.33 -11.78 10.42
C THR A 7 19.80 -11.25 9.09
N GLU A 8 19.74 -12.10 8.08
CA GLU A 8 19.17 -11.73 6.77
C GLU A 8 17.67 -11.44 6.83
N PHE A 9 16.92 -12.24 7.60
CA PHE A 9 15.48 -12.03 7.76
C PHE A 9 15.20 -10.69 8.43
N GLU A 10 15.87 -10.35 9.53
CA GLU A 10 15.67 -9.06 10.20
C GLU A 10 16.06 -7.87 9.30
N ARG A 11 17.04 -8.04 8.40
CA ARG A 11 17.35 -7.02 7.39
C ARG A 11 16.22 -6.83 6.36
N ILE A 12 15.54 -7.91 5.98
CA ILE A 12 14.47 -7.90 4.97
C ILE A 12 13.11 -7.56 5.59
N ARG A 13 12.93 -7.82 6.88
CA ARG A 13 11.68 -7.72 7.62
C ARG A 13 10.96 -6.37 7.48
N PRO A 14 11.62 -5.20 7.52
CA PRO A 14 10.92 -3.93 7.31
C PRO A 14 10.23 -3.84 5.94
N GLN A 15 10.95 -4.21 4.86
CA GLN A 15 10.37 -4.24 3.52
C GLN A 15 9.25 -5.28 3.40
N LEU A 16 9.39 -6.42 4.09
CA LEU A 16 8.36 -7.45 4.11
C LEU A 16 7.10 -6.97 4.84
N ARG A 17 7.21 -6.35 6.01
CA ARG A 17 6.08 -5.75 6.74
C ARG A 17 5.38 -4.70 5.90
N SER A 18 6.14 -3.77 5.33
CA SER A 18 5.62 -2.74 4.41
C SER A 18 4.84 -3.38 3.25
N TYR A 19 5.38 -4.42 2.63
CA TYR A 19 4.75 -5.12 1.51
C TYR A 19 3.43 -5.77 1.91
N ILE A 20 3.43 -6.52 3.01
CA ILE A 20 2.24 -7.20 3.50
C ILE A 20 1.18 -6.20 3.95
N LEU A 21 1.53 -5.11 4.62
CA LEU A 21 0.57 -4.05 4.98
C LEU A 21 -0.09 -3.45 3.74
N ARG A 22 0.67 -3.23 2.66
CA ARG A 22 0.10 -2.71 1.41
C ARG A 22 -0.83 -3.71 0.72
N MET A 23 -0.65 -5.01 0.93
CA MET A 23 -1.55 -6.06 0.43
C MET A 23 -2.81 -6.19 1.29
N THR A 24 -2.65 -6.25 2.62
CA THR A 24 -3.73 -6.59 3.55
C THR A 24 -4.54 -5.38 3.98
N ALA A 25 -3.93 -4.20 4.07
CA ALA A 25 -4.45 -3.02 4.74
C ALA A 25 -4.79 -3.27 6.23
N SER A 26 -4.09 -4.21 6.88
CA SER A 26 -4.24 -4.55 8.30
C SER A 26 -2.88 -4.73 8.95
N SER A 27 -2.60 -3.99 10.02
CA SER A 27 -1.38 -4.15 10.82
C SER A 27 -1.35 -5.51 11.52
N ALA A 28 -2.49 -5.97 12.04
CA ALA A 28 -2.63 -7.27 12.68
C ALA A 28 -2.33 -8.42 11.70
N ASP A 29 -3.03 -8.47 10.54
CA ASP A 29 -2.74 -9.50 9.53
C ASP A 29 -1.27 -9.42 9.06
N THR A 30 -0.69 -8.20 9.03
CA THR A 30 0.72 -8.01 8.64
C THR A 30 1.68 -8.67 9.61
N ASP A 31 1.47 -8.49 10.90
CA ASP A 31 2.35 -9.04 11.93
C ASP A 31 2.27 -10.54 12.01
N ASP A 32 1.06 -11.10 11.93
CA ASP A 32 0.83 -12.54 11.89
C ASP A 32 1.49 -13.16 10.66
N ILE A 33 1.28 -12.61 9.46
CA ILE A 33 1.86 -13.13 8.22
C ILE A 33 3.40 -13.05 8.24
N VAL A 34 3.97 -11.96 8.74
CA VAL A 34 5.44 -11.80 8.80
C VAL A 34 6.04 -12.76 9.81
N GLN A 35 5.39 -12.96 10.96
CA GLN A 35 5.79 -13.97 11.94
C GLN A 35 5.70 -15.39 11.36
N ASP A 36 4.60 -15.74 10.72
CA ASP A 36 4.42 -17.04 10.07
C ASP A 36 5.42 -17.25 8.92
N THR A 37 5.79 -16.18 8.23
CA THR A 37 6.86 -16.21 7.21
C THR A 37 8.18 -16.60 7.86
N TRP A 38 8.54 -15.99 9.00
CA TRP A 38 9.75 -16.36 9.74
C TRP A 38 9.74 -17.82 10.20
N ILE A 39 8.62 -18.28 10.78
CA ILE A 39 8.48 -19.66 11.26
C ILE A 39 8.65 -20.63 10.10
N LYS A 40 7.96 -20.42 8.97
CA LYS A 40 8.09 -21.26 7.78
C LYS A 40 9.50 -21.21 7.19
N ALA A 41 10.11 -20.03 7.10
CA ALA A 41 11.45 -19.89 6.55
C ALA A 41 12.50 -20.60 7.42
N SER A 42 12.46 -20.41 8.73
CA SER A 42 13.40 -21.05 9.67
C SER A 42 13.27 -22.57 9.69
N GLN A 43 12.06 -23.12 9.56
CA GLN A 43 11.82 -24.56 9.45
C GLN A 43 12.30 -25.15 8.11
N ASN A 44 12.25 -24.37 7.03
CA ASN A 44 12.53 -24.85 5.67
C ASN A 44 13.87 -24.34 5.11
N ILE A 45 14.70 -23.67 5.91
CA ILE A 45 15.97 -23.12 5.39
C ILE A 45 16.91 -24.20 4.86
N ALA A 46 16.90 -25.39 5.47
CA ALA A 46 17.72 -26.51 5.00
C ALA A 46 17.31 -27.01 3.60
N SER A 47 16.08 -26.73 3.14
CA SER A 47 15.60 -27.07 1.79
C SER A 47 15.79 -25.93 0.78
N PHE A 48 16.28 -24.76 1.20
CA PHE A 48 16.57 -23.66 0.31
C PHE A 48 17.79 -23.98 -0.57
N GLN A 49 17.54 -24.19 -1.86
CA GLN A 49 18.56 -24.63 -2.83
C GLN A 49 19.41 -23.49 -3.41
N GLY A 50 19.12 -22.22 -3.08
CA GLY A 50 19.86 -21.08 -3.64
C GLY A 50 19.55 -20.76 -5.11
N ASN A 51 18.47 -21.31 -5.67
CA ASN A 51 18.06 -21.05 -7.07
C ASN A 51 17.50 -19.63 -7.28
N SER A 52 17.13 -18.95 -6.20
CA SER A 52 16.72 -17.55 -6.15
C SER A 52 17.52 -16.82 -5.07
N SER A 53 17.38 -15.50 -4.96
CA SER A 53 17.87 -14.79 -3.77
C SER A 53 17.05 -15.20 -2.54
N LEU A 54 17.63 -15.07 -1.34
CA LEU A 54 16.91 -15.29 -0.08
C LEU A 54 15.72 -14.31 0.06
N LYS A 55 15.89 -13.06 -0.40
CA LYS A 55 14.81 -12.06 -0.47
C LYS A 55 13.64 -12.56 -1.31
N THR A 56 13.90 -13.04 -2.52
CA THR A 56 12.87 -13.58 -3.42
C THR A 56 12.13 -14.72 -2.74
N TRP A 57 12.87 -15.65 -2.12
CA TRP A 57 12.29 -16.81 -1.44
C TRP A 57 11.41 -16.42 -0.23
N LEU A 58 11.86 -15.50 0.61
CA LEU A 58 11.06 -14.99 1.73
C LEU A 58 9.78 -14.28 1.25
N PHE A 59 9.87 -13.48 0.18
CA PHE A 59 8.71 -12.86 -0.44
C PHE A 59 7.76 -13.89 -1.07
N SER A 60 8.25 -15.01 -1.61
CA SER A 60 7.41 -16.12 -2.06
C SER A 60 6.59 -16.71 -0.91
N ILE A 61 7.23 -16.99 0.23
CA ILE A 61 6.55 -17.52 1.42
C ILE A 61 5.48 -16.55 1.91
N ALA A 62 5.85 -15.28 2.10
CA ALA A 62 4.95 -14.25 2.61
C ALA A 62 3.78 -13.97 1.64
N SER A 63 4.05 -13.93 0.33
CA SER A 63 3.01 -13.73 -0.69
C SER A 63 2.01 -14.88 -0.71
N ASN A 64 2.45 -16.12 -0.52
CA ASN A 64 1.54 -17.27 -0.45
C ASN A 64 0.66 -17.20 0.80
N LEU A 65 1.25 -16.95 1.97
CA LEU A 65 0.53 -16.74 3.23
C LEU A 65 -0.52 -15.63 3.11
N ALA A 66 -0.11 -14.47 2.59
CA ALA A 66 -1.00 -13.33 2.43
C ALA A 66 -2.09 -13.58 1.39
N LYS A 67 -1.78 -14.28 0.30
CA LYS A 67 -2.79 -14.66 -0.70
C LYS A 67 -3.82 -15.61 -0.10
N ASP A 68 -3.41 -16.59 0.70
CA ASP A 68 -4.32 -17.53 1.34
C ASP A 68 -5.21 -16.83 2.37
N ASN A 69 -4.66 -15.90 3.16
CA ASN A 69 -5.45 -15.02 4.04
C ASN A 69 -6.47 -14.19 3.25
N LEU A 70 -6.05 -13.58 2.13
CA LEU A 70 -6.89 -12.68 1.33
C LEU A 70 -7.89 -13.37 0.42
N ARG A 71 -7.67 -14.63 0.03
CA ARG A 71 -8.63 -15.42 -0.79
C ARG A 71 -9.96 -15.64 -0.09
N LEU A 72 -9.96 -15.62 1.24
CA LEU A 72 -11.17 -15.73 2.05
C LEU A 72 -11.91 -14.40 2.20
N LYS A 73 -11.30 -13.27 1.79
CA LYS A 73 -11.85 -11.92 1.92
C LYS A 73 -12.37 -11.40 0.58
N LYS A 74 -13.50 -10.69 0.59
CA LYS A 74 -13.98 -9.96 -0.60
C LYS A 74 -13.00 -8.83 -0.94
N ARG A 75 -12.80 -8.57 -2.24
CA ARG A 75 -11.96 -7.45 -2.72
C ARG A 75 -12.72 -6.14 -2.54
N TRP A 76 -11.97 -5.06 -2.31
CA TRP A 76 -12.58 -3.73 -2.18
C TRP A 76 -13.12 -3.27 -3.52
N THR A 77 -14.07 -2.35 -3.51
CA THR A 77 -14.60 -1.72 -4.71
C THR A 77 -13.78 -0.46 -5.06
N GLU A 78 -13.93 0.03 -6.28
CA GLU A 78 -13.18 1.19 -6.78
C GLU A 78 -13.51 2.49 -6.04
N ASP A 79 -14.68 2.56 -5.40
CA ASP A 79 -15.21 3.66 -4.59
C ASP A 79 -14.96 3.49 -3.08
N ALA A 80 -14.16 2.51 -2.67
CA ALA A 80 -13.87 2.23 -1.25
C ALA A 80 -13.43 3.48 -0.47
N ASN A 81 -12.57 4.32 -1.04
CA ASN A 81 -12.16 5.57 -0.37
C ASN A 81 -13.33 6.55 -0.11
N ASP A 82 -14.33 6.56 -1.00
CA ASP A 82 -15.48 7.45 -0.87
C ASP A 82 -16.44 6.90 0.21
N ILE A 83 -16.68 5.58 0.22
CA ILE A 83 -17.43 4.88 1.26
C ILE A 83 -16.80 5.11 2.63
N CYS A 84 -15.49 4.84 2.76
CA CYS A 84 -14.78 5.01 4.02
C CYS A 84 -14.74 6.48 4.47
N LYS A 85 -14.64 7.45 3.56
CA LYS A 85 -14.74 8.87 3.90
C LYS A 85 -16.10 9.20 4.52
N GLN A 86 -17.19 8.71 3.93
CA GLN A 86 -18.54 8.98 4.44
C GLN A 86 -18.75 8.39 5.83
N GLU A 87 -18.30 7.15 6.05
CA GLU A 87 -18.36 6.50 7.37
C GLU A 87 -17.48 7.21 8.39
N ALA A 88 -16.27 7.63 8.01
CA ALA A 88 -15.39 8.41 8.88
C ALA A 88 -16.05 9.71 9.33
N LEU A 89 -16.68 10.47 8.41
CA LEU A 89 -17.38 11.73 8.70
C LEU A 89 -18.47 11.60 9.77
N GLY A 90 -19.12 10.44 9.85
CA GLY A 90 -20.15 10.13 10.85
C GLY A 90 -19.61 9.54 12.16
N ASN A 91 -18.32 9.19 12.23
CA ASN A 91 -17.74 8.46 13.35
C ASN A 91 -16.94 9.37 14.28
N ARG A 92 -17.58 9.80 15.38
CA ARG A 92 -16.95 10.65 16.39
C ARG A 92 -15.71 10.01 17.04
N ALA A 93 -15.79 8.73 17.40
CA ALA A 93 -14.69 8.05 18.09
C ALA A 93 -13.45 7.97 17.19
N PHE A 94 -13.63 7.66 15.91
CA PHE A 94 -12.56 7.67 14.91
C PHE A 94 -11.83 9.02 14.85
N PHE A 95 -12.58 10.14 14.82
CA PHE A 95 -11.97 11.47 14.80
C PHE A 95 -11.28 11.84 16.10
N GLU A 96 -11.88 11.52 17.25
CA GLU A 96 -11.27 11.79 18.56
C GLU A 96 -9.91 11.11 18.69
N GLU A 97 -9.82 9.84 18.26
CA GLU A 97 -8.58 9.08 18.26
C GLU A 97 -7.56 9.65 17.26
N ALA A 98 -7.97 9.94 16.02
CA ALA A 98 -7.08 10.56 15.03
C ALA A 98 -6.51 11.91 15.53
N MET A 99 -7.34 12.73 16.17
CA MET A 99 -6.90 14.01 16.75
C MET A 99 -6.02 13.82 17.99
N ASN A 100 -6.20 12.74 18.73
CA ASN A 100 -5.31 12.38 19.83
C ASN A 100 -3.93 11.98 19.29
N ILE A 101 -3.86 11.06 18.32
CA ILE A 101 -2.61 10.64 17.65
C ILE A 101 -1.84 11.87 17.15
N ARG A 102 -2.52 12.77 16.44
CA ARG A 102 -1.94 14.02 15.94
C ARG A 102 -1.28 14.86 17.04
N LYS A 103 -1.85 14.89 18.25
CA LYS A 103 -1.35 15.69 19.37
C LYS A 103 -0.23 15.01 20.15
N THR A 104 -0.26 13.69 20.25
CA THR A 104 0.59 12.95 21.19
C THR A 104 1.72 12.17 20.51
N SER A 105 1.61 11.88 19.21
CA SER A 105 2.62 11.12 18.47
C SER A 105 3.56 12.05 17.69
N ALA A 106 4.84 11.68 17.63
CA ALA A 106 5.79 12.27 16.70
C ALA A 106 5.42 11.96 15.23
N GLN A 107 4.60 10.93 15.01
CA GLN A 107 4.10 10.46 13.71
C GLN A 107 2.66 10.95 13.44
N GLY A 108 2.33 12.13 13.95
CA GLY A 108 1.03 12.80 13.77
C GLY A 108 0.96 13.74 12.55
N ASN A 109 2.02 13.87 11.76
CA ASN A 109 2.14 14.84 10.68
C ASN A 109 1.73 14.23 9.34
N PHE A 110 0.43 14.31 9.02
CA PHE A 110 -0.11 13.79 7.77
C PHE A 110 0.10 14.76 6.60
N GLU A 111 1.26 14.71 5.94
CA GLU A 111 1.49 15.52 4.73
C GLU A 111 0.82 14.86 3.50
N ILE A 112 0.77 15.63 2.41
CA ILE A 112 0.12 15.20 1.17
C ILE A 112 0.76 13.91 0.62
N LYS A 113 2.08 13.74 0.76
CA LYS A 113 2.80 12.56 0.26
C LYS A 113 2.45 11.29 1.05
N GLU A 114 2.27 11.36 2.37
CA GLU A 114 1.80 10.24 3.19
C GLU A 114 0.39 9.84 2.76
N HIS A 115 -0.49 10.81 2.51
CA HIS A 115 -1.81 10.53 1.96
C HIS A 115 -1.75 9.83 0.61
N ILE A 116 -0.87 10.27 -0.30
CA ILE A 116 -0.69 9.62 -1.61
C ILE A 116 -0.36 8.13 -1.43
N THR A 117 0.46 7.78 -0.45
CA THR A 117 0.84 6.39 -0.19
C THR A 117 -0.30 5.59 0.44
N PHE A 118 -1.03 6.18 1.39
CA PHE A 118 -2.22 5.60 2.00
C PHE A 118 -3.32 5.34 0.96
N CYS A 119 -3.58 6.34 0.12
CA CYS A 119 -4.54 6.29 -0.97
C CYS A 119 -4.17 5.20 -1.98
N PHE A 120 -2.89 5.08 -2.34
CA PHE A 120 -2.41 3.99 -3.19
C PHE A 120 -2.67 2.62 -2.57
N THR A 121 -2.34 2.44 -1.28
CA THR A 121 -2.63 1.19 -0.56
C THR A 121 -4.11 0.82 -0.66
N CYS A 122 -5.00 1.76 -0.35
CA CYS A 122 -6.45 1.55 -0.39
C CYS A 122 -6.97 1.24 -1.81
N ILE A 123 -6.60 2.05 -2.82
CA ILE A 123 -7.10 1.86 -4.19
C ILE A 123 -6.58 0.54 -4.78
N SER A 124 -5.34 0.13 -4.48
CA SER A 124 -4.78 -1.13 -4.97
C SER A 124 -5.56 -2.36 -4.49
N LYS A 125 -6.32 -2.26 -3.39
CA LYS A 125 -7.20 -3.32 -2.88
C LYS A 125 -8.39 -3.63 -3.82
N SER A 126 -8.72 -2.70 -4.72
CA SER A 126 -9.77 -2.92 -5.73
C SER A 126 -9.32 -3.81 -6.89
N LEU A 127 -8.01 -3.97 -7.07
CA LEU A 127 -7.48 -4.88 -8.09
C LEU A 127 -7.75 -6.34 -7.71
N PRO A 128 -7.91 -7.23 -8.71
CA PRO A 128 -7.71 -8.67 -8.51
C PRO A 128 -6.37 -8.95 -7.83
N LEU A 129 -6.34 -9.96 -6.97
CA LEU A 129 -5.24 -10.20 -6.03
C LEU A 129 -3.89 -10.35 -6.74
N GLU A 130 -3.83 -11.13 -7.82
CA GLU A 130 -2.62 -11.36 -8.60
C GLU A 130 -2.09 -10.07 -9.25
N GLN A 131 -2.99 -9.19 -9.69
CA GLN A 131 -2.64 -7.90 -10.27
C GLN A 131 -2.09 -6.95 -9.20
N GLN A 132 -2.73 -6.90 -8.03
CA GLN A 132 -2.24 -6.13 -6.88
C GLN A 132 -0.82 -6.56 -6.51
N VAL A 133 -0.59 -7.87 -6.37
CA VAL A 133 0.71 -8.39 -5.97
C VAL A 133 1.79 -8.11 -7.02
N ALA A 134 1.51 -8.39 -8.30
CA ALA A 134 2.46 -8.11 -9.38
C ALA A 134 2.83 -6.62 -9.43
N LEU A 135 1.85 -5.73 -9.26
CA LEU A 135 2.07 -4.29 -9.20
C LEU A 135 2.95 -3.89 -8.00
N LEU A 136 2.64 -4.36 -6.78
CA LEU A 136 3.42 -4.03 -5.59
C LEU A 136 4.88 -4.50 -5.72
N LEU A 137 5.07 -5.77 -6.10
CA LEU A 137 6.41 -6.34 -6.24
C LEU A 137 7.25 -5.58 -7.27
N LYS A 138 6.64 -5.18 -8.40
CA LYS A 138 7.35 -4.46 -9.45
C LYS A 138 7.57 -2.99 -9.11
N GLU A 139 6.49 -2.28 -8.82
CA GLU A 139 6.44 -0.81 -8.77
C GLU A 139 6.82 -0.25 -7.41
N VAL A 140 6.74 -1.04 -6.33
CA VAL A 140 7.10 -0.56 -4.98
C VAL A 140 8.41 -1.20 -4.51
N TYR A 141 8.59 -2.50 -4.74
CA TYR A 141 9.74 -3.26 -4.22
C TYR A 141 10.80 -3.61 -5.27
N ALA A 142 10.64 -3.12 -6.50
CA ALA A 142 11.60 -3.19 -7.60
C ALA A 142 12.05 -4.61 -8.02
N PHE A 143 11.22 -5.64 -7.79
CA PHE A 143 11.51 -6.99 -8.27
C PHE A 143 11.50 -7.08 -9.80
N LYS A 144 12.34 -7.95 -10.36
CA LYS A 144 12.36 -8.27 -11.79
C LYS A 144 11.18 -9.18 -12.12
N ILE A 145 10.75 -9.17 -13.40
CA ILE A 145 9.64 -10.00 -13.89
C ILE A 145 9.84 -11.48 -13.56
N LYS A 146 11.07 -11.99 -13.71
CA LYS A 146 11.44 -13.36 -13.36
C LYS A 146 11.24 -13.65 -11.86
N GLU A 147 11.69 -12.74 -11.00
CA GLU A 147 11.52 -12.87 -9.54
C GLU A 147 10.02 -12.81 -9.15
N ILE A 148 9.23 -11.96 -9.80
CA ILE A 148 7.77 -11.89 -9.58
C ILE A 148 7.11 -13.22 -10.01
N ALA A 149 7.54 -13.79 -11.13
CA ALA A 149 7.04 -15.08 -11.62
C ALA A 149 7.36 -16.20 -10.62
N GLU A 150 8.57 -16.21 -10.04
CA GLU A 150 8.97 -17.13 -8.97
C GLU A 150 8.14 -16.91 -7.69
N ILE A 151 7.98 -15.66 -7.25
CA ILE A 151 7.20 -15.29 -6.04
C ILE A 151 5.75 -15.74 -6.17
N LEU A 152 5.13 -15.52 -7.32
CA LEU A 152 3.73 -15.85 -7.56
C LEU A 152 3.51 -17.28 -8.03
N SER A 153 4.57 -18.04 -8.31
CA SER A 153 4.53 -19.38 -8.92
C SER A 153 3.72 -19.40 -10.23
N ILE A 154 4.03 -18.46 -11.13
CA ILE A 154 3.42 -18.30 -12.46
C ILE A 154 4.48 -18.16 -13.54
N SER A 155 4.10 -18.11 -14.81
CA SER A 155 5.04 -17.83 -15.90
C SER A 155 5.42 -16.35 -15.95
N GLU A 156 6.60 -16.03 -16.52
CA GLU A 156 7.00 -14.64 -16.79
C GLU A 156 5.99 -13.90 -17.67
N ALA A 157 5.35 -14.60 -18.61
CA ALA A 157 4.29 -14.03 -19.45
C ALA A 157 3.08 -13.60 -18.61
N MET A 158 2.65 -14.43 -17.66
CA MET A 158 1.56 -14.10 -16.74
C MET A 158 1.95 -12.95 -15.79
N SER A 159 3.19 -12.94 -15.32
CA SER A 159 3.74 -11.83 -14.52
C SER A 159 3.67 -10.49 -15.27
N LYS A 160 4.10 -10.45 -16.54
CA LYS A 160 3.98 -9.27 -17.41
C LYS A 160 2.53 -8.88 -17.63
N TYR A 161 1.66 -9.85 -17.87
CA TYR A 161 0.23 -9.61 -18.07
C TYR A 161 -0.41 -8.97 -16.84
N TYR A 162 -0.29 -9.57 -15.65
CA TYR A 162 -0.87 -9.05 -14.42
C TYR A 162 -0.35 -7.67 -14.05
N LEU A 163 0.95 -7.43 -14.24
CA LEU A 163 1.53 -6.11 -14.07
C LEU A 163 0.89 -5.10 -15.03
N HIS A 164 0.82 -5.42 -16.33
CA HIS A 164 0.28 -4.52 -17.34
C HIS A 164 -1.18 -4.15 -17.06
N VAL A 165 -2.05 -5.13 -16.79
CA VAL A 165 -3.47 -4.85 -16.53
C VAL A 165 -3.68 -4.15 -15.19
N GLY A 166 -2.93 -4.52 -14.15
CA GLY A 166 -3.00 -3.87 -12.84
C GLY A 166 -2.56 -2.41 -12.90
N ARG A 167 -1.46 -2.13 -13.61
CA ARG A 167 -0.97 -0.78 -13.85
C ARG A 167 -1.97 0.05 -14.65
N SER A 168 -2.47 -0.48 -15.77
CA SER A 168 -3.46 0.19 -16.61
C SER A 168 -4.71 0.57 -15.81
N LYS A 169 -5.19 -0.34 -14.95
CA LYS A 169 -6.35 -0.09 -14.10
C LYS A 169 -6.09 0.99 -13.06
N MET A 170 -4.93 0.99 -12.40
CA MET A 170 -4.60 2.04 -11.44
C MET A 170 -4.45 3.41 -12.10
N ILE A 171 -3.88 3.48 -13.30
CA ILE A 171 -3.78 4.71 -14.09
C ILE A 171 -5.17 5.26 -14.38
N GLU A 172 -6.09 4.43 -14.87
CA GLU A 172 -7.47 4.83 -15.15
C GLU A 172 -8.18 5.33 -13.88
N LEU A 173 -8.03 4.61 -12.76
CA LEU A 173 -8.64 4.98 -11.49
C LEU A 173 -8.15 6.34 -10.98
N PHE A 174 -6.84 6.56 -11.00
CA PHE A 174 -6.27 7.83 -10.55
C PHE A 174 -6.62 8.98 -11.48
N ASP A 175 -6.60 8.76 -12.79
CA ASP A 175 -6.98 9.76 -13.78
C ASP A 175 -8.45 10.19 -13.65
N ARG A 176 -9.35 9.25 -13.36
CA ARG A 176 -10.78 9.57 -13.21
C ARG A 176 -11.14 10.21 -11.87
N ARG A 177 -10.40 9.89 -10.81
CA ARG A 177 -10.81 10.25 -9.44
C ARG A 177 -9.90 11.28 -8.77
N CYS A 178 -8.60 11.26 -9.01
CA CYS A 178 -7.65 12.05 -8.22
C CYS A 178 -7.57 13.49 -8.73
N ALA A 179 -8.01 14.44 -7.91
CA ALA A 179 -7.97 15.87 -8.24
C ALA A 179 -6.54 16.42 -8.46
N ILE A 180 -5.51 15.71 -7.99
CA ILE A 180 -4.10 16.05 -8.24
C ILE A 180 -3.67 15.67 -9.66
N ILE A 181 -4.25 14.61 -10.23
CA ILE A 181 -3.90 14.09 -11.56
C ILE A 181 -4.75 14.75 -12.63
N ASN A 182 -6.05 14.90 -12.36
CA ASN A 182 -7.02 15.42 -13.30
C ASN A 182 -7.87 16.48 -12.59
N LYS A 183 -8.02 17.66 -13.22
CA LYS A 183 -8.83 18.77 -12.70
C LYS A 183 -10.32 18.43 -12.56
N GLU A 184 -10.80 17.44 -13.33
CA GLU A 184 -12.17 16.91 -13.22
C GLU A 184 -12.29 15.77 -12.18
N GLY A 185 -11.17 15.37 -11.57
CA GLY A 185 -11.13 14.36 -10.51
C GLY A 185 -11.86 14.85 -9.25
N ILE A 186 -12.75 14.02 -8.71
CA ILE A 186 -13.64 14.37 -7.59
C ILE A 186 -13.02 14.22 -6.19
N CYS A 187 -11.90 13.51 -6.06
CA CYS A 187 -11.29 13.20 -4.77
C CYS A 187 -10.23 14.24 -4.39
N HIS A 188 -10.51 14.98 -3.31
CA HIS A 188 -9.63 16.00 -2.72
C HIS A 188 -9.04 15.59 -1.36
N GLN A 189 -9.12 14.31 -0.98
CA GLN A 189 -8.71 13.84 0.35
C GLN A 189 -7.27 14.21 0.72
N CYS A 190 -6.37 14.32 -0.26
CA CYS A 190 -4.98 14.76 -0.04
C CYS A 190 -4.89 16.14 0.60
N THR A 191 -5.64 17.11 0.07
CA THR A 191 -5.64 18.50 0.57
C THR A 191 -6.54 18.64 1.79
N GLU A 192 -7.64 17.89 1.87
CA GLU A 192 -8.53 17.88 3.03
C GLU A 192 -7.82 17.36 4.29
N LEU A 193 -7.16 16.21 4.21
CA LEU A 193 -6.45 15.62 5.34
C LEU A 193 -5.23 16.46 5.73
N ASN A 194 -4.50 17.02 4.76
CA ASN A 194 -3.44 17.99 5.09
C ASN A 194 -4.00 19.22 5.84
N GLY A 195 -5.16 19.75 5.43
CA GLY A 195 -5.81 20.84 6.16
C GLY A 195 -6.23 20.48 7.58
N ILE A 196 -6.70 19.24 7.81
CA ILE A 196 -7.12 18.76 9.14
C ILE A 196 -5.90 18.53 10.06
N PHE A 197 -4.89 17.82 9.56
CA PHE A 197 -3.76 17.35 10.36
C PHE A 197 -2.56 18.31 10.36
N ASN A 198 -2.47 19.21 9.38
CA ASN A 198 -1.43 20.24 9.24
C ASN A 198 -2.01 21.63 8.92
N PRO A 199 -2.95 22.18 9.72
CA PRO A 199 -3.67 23.44 9.43
C PRO A 199 -2.79 24.69 9.35
N LYS A 200 -1.54 24.64 9.80
CA LYS A 200 -0.58 25.75 9.67
C LYS A 200 0.18 25.74 8.34
N GLN A 201 0.19 24.61 7.62
CA GLN A 201 0.78 24.51 6.30
C GLN A 201 -0.24 24.97 5.26
N ASN A 202 0.24 25.69 4.23
CA ASN A 202 -0.60 26.01 3.09
C ASN A 202 -0.64 24.81 2.15
N ALA A 203 -1.80 24.14 2.07
CA ALA A 203 -1.97 22.94 1.25
C ALA A 203 -1.62 23.17 -0.24
N GLN A 204 -1.87 24.37 -0.77
CA GLN A 204 -1.53 24.68 -2.16
C GLN A 204 -0.01 24.78 -2.37
N GLU A 205 0.72 25.37 -1.41
CA GLU A 205 2.18 25.45 -1.47
C GLU A 205 2.83 24.07 -1.32
N GLU A 206 2.33 23.24 -0.39
CA GLU A 206 2.82 21.86 -0.23
C GLU A 206 2.53 21.01 -1.47
N LEU A 207 1.34 21.17 -2.07
CA LEU A 207 1.00 20.49 -3.32
C LEU A 207 1.99 20.85 -4.43
N MET A 208 2.37 22.13 -4.55
CA MET A 208 3.35 22.58 -5.53
C MET A 208 4.78 22.04 -5.28
N LYS A 209 5.08 21.45 -4.13
CA LYS A 209 6.36 20.74 -3.92
C LYS A 209 6.37 19.35 -4.56
N ILE A 210 5.20 18.79 -4.90
CA ILE A 210 5.06 17.46 -5.48
C ILE A 210 5.16 17.55 -7.00
N GLU A 211 6.17 16.89 -7.58
CA GLU A 211 6.41 16.89 -9.04
C GLU A 211 5.17 16.45 -9.83
N MET A 212 4.53 15.36 -9.40
CA MET A 212 3.30 14.85 -10.02
C MET A 212 2.17 15.88 -10.04
N ALA A 213 2.08 16.73 -9.03
CA ALA A 213 1.03 17.75 -8.94
C ALA A 213 1.36 18.97 -9.80
N ARG A 214 2.60 19.43 -9.79
CA ARG A 214 3.06 20.54 -10.65
C ARG A 214 2.91 20.21 -12.14
N ASP A 215 3.26 18.99 -12.51
CA ASP A 215 3.39 18.59 -13.91
C ASP A 215 2.11 17.92 -14.46
N ALA A 216 1.04 17.88 -13.66
CA ALA A 216 -0.23 17.19 -13.98
C ALA A 216 -0.85 17.59 -15.32
N GLU A 217 -0.68 18.84 -15.74
CA GLU A 217 -1.23 19.34 -17.02
C GLU A 217 -0.34 19.02 -18.23
N THR A 218 0.92 18.67 -18.00
CA THR A 218 1.94 18.57 -19.06
C THR A 218 2.39 17.15 -19.35
N LYS A 219 2.30 16.25 -18.35
CA LYS A 219 2.69 14.85 -18.47
C LYS A 219 1.49 13.97 -18.80
N ASP A 220 1.74 12.89 -19.53
CA ASP A 220 0.72 11.87 -19.77
C ASP A 220 0.43 11.05 -18.50
N LYS A 221 -0.65 10.26 -18.56
CA LYS A 221 -1.16 9.51 -17.41
C LYS A 221 -0.16 8.45 -16.91
N GLU A 222 0.65 7.88 -17.81
CA GLU A 222 1.69 6.91 -17.46
C GLU A 222 2.83 7.58 -16.69
N ALA A 223 3.32 8.70 -17.19
CA ALA A 223 4.37 9.47 -16.54
C ALA A 223 3.92 10.00 -15.17
N LEU A 224 2.66 10.44 -15.03
CA LEU A 224 2.11 10.84 -13.73
C LEU A 224 2.01 9.67 -12.75
N PHE A 225 1.65 8.48 -13.23
CA PHE A 225 1.67 7.28 -12.40
C PHE A 225 3.08 6.89 -11.96
N ASP A 226 4.09 7.01 -12.84
CA ASP A 226 5.49 6.80 -12.47
C ASP A 226 5.96 7.78 -11.37
N LEU A 227 5.59 9.06 -11.47
CA LEU A 227 5.88 10.03 -10.42
C LEU A 227 5.18 9.68 -9.10
N ARG A 228 3.95 9.17 -9.15
CA ARG A 228 3.27 8.62 -7.97
C ARG A 228 4.06 7.47 -7.37
N MET A 229 4.57 6.55 -8.20
CA MET A 229 5.31 5.38 -7.72
C MET A 229 6.60 5.79 -7.02
N LYS A 230 7.30 6.82 -7.49
CA LYS A 230 8.45 7.39 -6.77
C LYS A 230 8.09 7.84 -5.35
N ILE A 231 6.94 8.48 -5.18
CA ILE A 231 6.46 8.91 -3.85
C ILE A 231 6.18 7.67 -2.98
N VAL A 232 5.46 6.69 -3.52
CA VAL A 232 5.11 5.45 -2.80
C VAL A 232 6.35 4.65 -2.38
N GLN A 233 7.37 4.58 -3.24
CA GLN A 233 8.66 3.93 -2.96
C GLN A 233 9.46 4.63 -1.86
N SER A 234 9.33 5.97 -1.75
CA SER A 234 10.11 6.77 -0.79
C SER A 234 9.59 6.74 0.65
N ILE A 235 8.41 6.16 0.88
CA ILE A 235 7.72 6.21 2.18
C ILE A 235 7.42 4.79 2.65
N ASP A 236 8.02 4.41 3.78
CA ASP A 236 7.62 3.22 4.52
C ASP A 236 6.40 3.58 5.40
N PRO A 237 5.26 2.89 5.26
CA PRO A 237 4.07 3.18 6.05
C PRO A 237 4.26 3.01 7.56
N PHE A 238 5.28 2.26 8.01
CA PHE A 238 5.59 2.09 9.44
C PHE A 238 6.55 3.14 10.00
N GLU A 239 7.34 3.79 9.14
CA GLU A 239 8.42 4.72 9.56
C GLU A 239 8.17 6.17 9.12
N SER A 240 7.06 6.44 8.43
CA SER A 240 6.72 7.80 7.97
C SER A 240 6.36 8.75 9.11
N GLY A 241 6.41 10.05 8.86
CA GLY A 241 5.96 11.08 9.81
C GLY A 241 4.45 11.06 10.10
N ALA A 242 3.69 10.17 9.45
CA ALA A 242 2.27 9.96 9.66
C ALA A 242 1.90 8.50 9.96
N SER A 243 2.88 7.63 10.30
CA SER A 243 2.66 6.18 10.38
C SER A 243 1.49 5.80 11.29
N ASP A 244 1.42 6.35 12.50
CA ASP A 244 0.32 6.08 13.44
C ASP A 244 -1.04 6.48 12.86
N LEU A 245 -1.14 7.67 12.25
CA LEU A 245 -2.37 8.11 11.59
C LEU A 245 -2.72 7.22 10.40
N GLN A 246 -1.73 6.83 9.60
CA GLN A 246 -1.92 5.98 8.44
C GLN A 246 -2.44 4.61 8.85
N LEU A 247 -1.89 3.99 9.90
CA LEU A 247 -2.34 2.72 10.43
C LEU A 247 -3.76 2.82 11.01
N HIS A 248 -4.07 3.89 11.75
CA HIS A 248 -5.41 4.19 12.25
C HIS A 248 -6.45 4.28 11.11
N HIS A 249 -6.13 5.02 10.04
CA HIS A 249 -7.02 5.18 8.90
C HIS A 249 -7.15 3.89 8.08
N LEU A 250 -6.08 3.10 7.94
CA LEU A 250 -6.13 1.81 7.24
C LEU A 250 -7.05 0.83 7.97
N GLU A 251 -6.92 0.76 9.29
CA GLU A 251 -7.76 -0.12 10.11
C GLU A 251 -9.23 0.30 10.04
N HIS A 252 -9.53 1.60 10.13
CA HIS A 252 -10.89 2.10 9.91
C HIS A 252 -11.43 1.72 8.53
N ASN A 253 -10.68 1.99 7.46
CA ASN A 253 -11.10 1.68 6.10
C ASN A 253 -11.34 0.17 5.92
N ARG A 254 -10.49 -0.67 6.51
CA ARG A 254 -10.64 -2.12 6.48
C ARG A 254 -11.93 -2.57 7.14
N GLN A 255 -12.22 -2.11 8.36
CA GLN A 255 -13.44 -2.47 9.09
C GLN A 255 -14.69 -2.02 8.33
N VAL A 256 -14.69 -0.80 7.80
CA VAL A 256 -15.79 -0.27 6.99
C VAL A 256 -16.02 -1.13 5.74
N MET A 257 -14.96 -1.45 5.00
CA MET A 257 -15.09 -2.23 3.77
C MET A 257 -15.48 -3.68 4.03
N GLU A 258 -14.96 -4.32 5.07
CA GLU A 258 -15.40 -5.67 5.45
C GLU A 258 -16.89 -5.69 5.79
N ALA A 259 -17.37 -4.75 6.62
CA ALA A 259 -18.77 -4.64 6.96
C ALA A 259 -19.67 -4.27 5.76
N HIS A 260 -19.19 -3.40 4.86
CA HIS A 260 -19.90 -3.03 3.65
C HIS A 260 -20.05 -4.22 2.70
N LEU A 261 -18.97 -4.95 2.46
CA LEU A 261 -18.94 -6.09 1.55
C LEU A 261 -19.70 -7.31 2.10
N GLU A 262 -19.85 -7.46 3.41
CA GLU A 262 -20.72 -8.50 3.98
C GLU A 262 -22.21 -8.25 3.70
N ARG A 263 -22.61 -6.98 3.56
CA ARG A 263 -24.00 -6.56 3.32
C ARG A 263 -24.38 -6.52 1.83
N ALA A 264 -23.39 -6.52 0.94
CA ALA A 264 -23.53 -6.47 -0.52
C ALA A 264 -23.47 -7.87 -1.17
#